data_AF-A0A3L7BVT6-F1
#
_entry.id   AF-A0A3L7BVT6-F1
#
_cell.length_a   1.000
_cell.length_b   1.000
_cell.length_c   1.000
_cell.angle_alpha   90.00
_cell.angle_beta   90.00
_cell.angle_gamma   90.00
#
_symmetry.space_group_name_H-M   'P 1'
#
loop_
_entity.id
_entity.type
_entity.pdbx_description
1 polymer ?
#
loop_
_entity_poly.entity_id
_entity_poly.type
_entity_poly.pdbx_seq_one_letter_code
_entity_poly.pdbx_strand_id
1 'polypeptide(L)'
;MNPPPAVARTARKVQAGDVLLLTRAASPQFVRPVTARVIQVLDWITYDGWLWIDAYQLGPDGMAVDRRTLYFLPRNAQWVQASAVVRERRRPVRRAPMKVGG
;
A
#
# COMPACT_ATOMS: atom_id res chain seq x y z
N MET A 1 10.92 16.83 32.32
CA MET A 1 10.03 16.73 31.15
C MET A 1 10.39 15.43 30.42
N ASN A 2 9.69 14.33 30.70
CA ASN A 2 9.86 13.12 29.89
C ASN A 2 9.27 13.41 28.50
N PRO A 3 9.97 13.17 27.38
CA PRO A 3 9.29 13.17 26.10
C PRO A 3 8.16 12.12 26.15
N PRO A 4 6.97 12.39 25.59
CA PRO A 4 5.93 11.37 25.51
C PRO A 4 6.53 10.14 24.82
N PRO A 5 6.17 8.91 25.24
CA PRO A 5 6.64 7.71 24.55
C PRO A 5 6.29 7.89 23.08
N ALA A 6 7.32 7.96 22.23
CA ALA A 6 7.12 7.96 20.79
C ALA A 6 6.24 6.75 20.53
N VAL A 7 4.98 6.99 20.15
CA VAL A 7 4.03 5.93 19.85
C VAL A 7 4.78 4.97 18.96
N ALA A 8 5.01 3.75 19.45
CA ALA A 8 5.63 2.72 18.65
C ALA A 8 4.72 2.61 17.44
N ARG A 9 5.12 3.23 16.33
CA ARG A 9 4.48 3.07 15.04
C ARG A 9 4.79 1.63 14.72
N THR A 10 3.94 0.71 15.19
CA THR A 10 4.00 -0.69 14.84
C THR A 10 4.24 -0.69 13.34
N ALA A 11 5.39 -1.20 12.91
CA ALA A 11 5.82 -1.13 11.52
C ALA A 11 4.77 -1.88 10.70
N ARG A 12 3.76 -1.17 10.23
CA ARG A 12 2.62 -1.75 9.55
C ARG A 12 3.17 -2.31 8.25
N LYS A 13 3.06 -3.62 8.07
CA LYS A 13 3.38 -4.24 6.79
C LYS A 13 2.37 -3.73 5.77
N VAL A 14 2.86 -3.33 4.60
CA VAL A 14 2.02 -2.91 3.48
C VAL A 14 1.20 -4.10 3.00
N GLN A 15 -0.11 -3.91 2.80
CA GLN A 15 -1.02 -4.96 2.37
C GLN A 15 -1.98 -4.48 1.27
N ALA A 16 -2.57 -5.43 0.54
CA ALA A 16 -3.56 -5.16 -0.49
C ALA A 16 -4.78 -4.41 0.08
N GLY A 17 -5.07 -3.22 -0.43
CA GLY A 17 -6.12 -2.33 0.04
C GLY A 17 -5.65 -1.17 0.90
N ASP A 18 -4.40 -1.17 1.35
CA ASP A 18 -3.82 0.00 1.99
C ASP A 18 -3.86 1.19 1.02
N VAL A 19 -4.12 2.39 1.56
CA VAL A 19 -3.96 3.63 0.82
C VAL A 19 -2.77 4.37 1.41
N LEU A 20 -1.82 4.68 0.54
CA LEU A 20 -0.53 5.26 0.89
C LEU A 20 -0.41 6.62 0.20
N LEU A 21 -0.04 7.65 0.95
CA LEU A 21 0.50 8.89 0.39
C LEU A 21 2.00 8.71 0.24
N LEU A 22 2.45 8.64 -1.01
CA LEU A 22 3.84 8.50 -1.39
C LEU A 22 4.39 9.88 -1.77
N THR A 23 5.24 10.40 -0.91
CA THR A 23 5.94 11.68 -1.13
C THR A 23 7.36 11.42 -1.64
N ARG A 24 8.10 12.48 -1.95
CA ARG A 24 9.53 12.40 -2.31
C ARG A 24 10.37 11.65 -1.27
N ALA A 25 9.98 11.68 0.01
CA ALA A 25 10.67 10.95 1.07
C ALA A 25 10.50 9.42 0.92
N ALA A 26 9.39 8.96 0.35
CA ALA A 26 9.12 7.54 0.11
C ALA A 26 9.79 7.01 -1.14
N SER A 27 9.94 7.84 -2.19
CA SER A 27 10.75 7.51 -3.36
C SER A 27 11.16 8.79 -4.11
N PRO A 28 12.42 8.90 -4.59
CA PRO A 28 12.85 10.03 -5.42
C PRO A 28 12.02 10.23 -6.69
N GLN A 29 11.34 9.18 -7.16
CA GLN A 29 10.48 9.22 -8.35
C GLN A 29 9.24 10.12 -8.18
N PHE A 30 8.86 10.46 -6.93
CA PHE A 30 7.68 11.27 -6.63
C PHE A 30 8.05 12.74 -6.41
N VAL A 31 8.32 13.47 -7.50
CA VAL A 31 8.47 14.94 -7.45
C VAL A 31 7.19 15.61 -6.98
N ARG A 32 6.03 15.05 -7.35
CA ARG A 32 4.71 15.39 -6.79
C ARG A 32 4.22 14.21 -5.94
N PRO A 33 3.64 14.46 -4.75
CA PRO A 33 3.05 13.39 -3.96
C PRO A 33 1.95 12.65 -4.72
N VAL A 34 1.87 11.34 -4.54
CA VAL A 34 0.86 10.48 -5.15
C VAL A 34 0.13 9.70 -4.07
N THR A 35 -1.20 9.72 -4.09
CA THR A 35 -2.02 8.82 -3.28
C THR A 35 -2.23 7.54 -4.06
N ALA A 36 -1.84 6.40 -3.49
CA ALA A 36 -1.88 5.11 -4.15
C ALA A 36 -2.60 4.06 -3.30
N ARG A 37 -3.52 3.32 -3.90
CA ARG A 37 -4.19 2.17 -3.27
C ARG A 37 -3.54 0.87 -3.72
N VAL A 38 -2.98 0.13 -2.77
CA VAL A 38 -2.27 -1.13 -3.02
C VAL A 38 -3.24 -2.19 -3.57
N ILE A 39 -2.86 -2.82 -4.67
CA ILE A 39 -3.55 -3.98 -5.26
C ILE A 39 -2.89 -5.26 -4.74
N GLN A 40 -1.57 -5.33 -4.82
CA GLN A 40 -0.74 -6.44 -4.34
C GLN A 40 0.68 -5.96 -4.03
N VAL A 41 1.35 -6.68 -3.15
CA VAL A 41 2.79 -6.54 -2.90
C VAL A 41 3.52 -7.52 -3.81
N LEU A 42 4.62 -7.08 -4.43
CA LEU A 42 5.40 -7.90 -5.36
C LEU A 42 6.63 -8.45 -4.64
N ASP A 43 6.84 -9.76 -4.70
CA ASP A 43 7.98 -10.48 -4.07
C ASP A 43 9.28 -10.36 -4.89
N TRP A 44 9.49 -9.22 -5.56
CA TRP A 44 10.69 -8.99 -6.38
C TRP A 44 11.93 -8.75 -5.51
N ILE A 45 13.11 -9.10 -6.03
CA ILE A 45 14.39 -8.81 -5.36
C ILE A 45 14.51 -7.29 -5.18
N THR A 46 14.73 -6.85 -3.95
CA THR A 46 14.83 -5.43 -3.58
C THR A 46 16.07 -5.18 -2.73
N TYR A 47 16.54 -3.94 -2.74
CA TYR A 47 17.47 -3.45 -1.73
C TYR A 47 16.80 -3.39 -0.36
N ASP A 48 17.60 -3.56 0.69
CA ASP A 48 17.11 -3.64 2.08
C ASP A 48 16.14 -2.50 2.42
N GLY A 49 14.95 -2.88 2.88
CA GLY A 49 13.90 -1.97 3.30
C GLY A 49 13.06 -1.33 2.18
N TRP A 50 13.31 -1.62 0.90
CA TRP A 50 12.47 -1.15 -0.21
C TRP A 50 11.43 -2.18 -0.63
N LEU A 51 10.35 -1.72 -1.25
CA LEU A 51 9.20 -2.55 -1.62
C LEU A 51 8.67 -2.20 -3.01
N TRP A 52 8.34 -3.24 -3.77
CA TRP A 52 7.55 -3.13 -5.00
C TRP A 52 6.08 -3.44 -4.73
N ILE A 53 5.19 -2.61 -5.29
CA ILE A 53 3.75 -2.85 -5.26
C ILE A 53 3.15 -2.61 -6.64
N ASP A 54 2.05 -3.29 -6.91
CA ASP A 54 1.07 -2.81 -7.88
C ASP A 54 0.01 -1.99 -7.13
N ALA A 55 -0.31 -0.81 -7.64
CA ALA A 55 -1.27 0.09 -7.03
C ALA A 55 -2.10 0.86 -8.05
N TYR A 56 -3.29 1.29 -7.63
CA TYR A 56 -4.02 2.35 -8.33
C TYR A 56 -3.59 3.70 -7.81
N GLN A 57 -3.18 4.61 -8.68
CA GLN A 57 -3.11 6.03 -8.32
C GLN A 57 -4.53 6.56 -8.16
N LEU A 58 -4.76 7.29 -7.07
CA LEU A 58 -6.04 7.92 -6.78
C LEU A 58 -6.02 9.39 -7.18
N GLY A 59 -7.11 9.84 -7.81
CA GLY A 59 -7.40 11.25 -8.04
C GLY A 59 -7.88 11.96 -6.77
N PRO A 60 -8.10 13.29 -6.84
CA PRO A 60 -8.63 14.07 -5.73
C PRO A 60 -10.02 13.61 -5.24
N ASP A 61 -10.79 12.97 -6.12
CA ASP A 61 -12.10 12.36 -5.86
C ASP A 61 -12.00 10.97 -5.20
N GLY A 62 -10.79 10.45 -5.02
CA GLY A 62 -10.54 9.10 -4.49
C GLY A 62 -10.74 7.98 -5.52
N MET A 63 -11.01 8.30 -6.79
CA MET A 63 -11.16 7.31 -7.85
C MET A 63 -9.81 6.90 -8.42
N ALA A 64 -9.73 5.65 -8.90
CA ALA A 64 -8.54 5.17 -9.58
C ALA A 64 -8.41 5.87 -10.93
N VAL A 65 -7.33 6.64 -11.10
CA VAL A 65 -7.03 7.35 -12.36
C VAL A 65 -6.01 6.60 -13.22
N ASP A 66 -5.18 5.76 -12.60
CA ASP A 66 -4.11 5.03 -13.30
C ASP A 66 -3.69 3.79 -12.49
N ARG A 67 -3.14 2.76 -13.14
CA ARG A 67 -2.53 1.59 -12.51
C ARG A 67 -1.01 1.67 -12.67
N ARG A 68 -0.28 1.56 -11.56
CA ARG A 68 1.17 1.74 -11.52
C ARG A 68 1.87 0.66 -10.71
N THR A 69 3.02 0.24 -11.20
CA THR A 69 3.99 -0.53 -10.43
C THR A 69 4.95 0.46 -9.77
N LEU A 70 5.00 0.48 -8.44
CA LEU A 70 5.69 1.51 -7.66
C LEU A 70 6.78 0.89 -6.79
N TYR A 71 7.94 1.55 -6.75
CA TYR A 71 9.08 1.22 -5.91
C TYR A 71 9.30 2.31 -4.87
N PHE A 72 9.17 1.96 -3.59
CA PHE A 72 9.25 2.92 -2.51
C PHE A 72 9.74 2.30 -1.21
N LEU A 73 10.05 3.16 -0.25
CA LEU A 73 10.57 2.81 1.05
C LEU A 73 9.46 2.90 2.11
N PRO A 74 8.92 1.78 2.64
CA PRO A 74 7.73 1.78 3.48
C PRO A 74 7.84 2.60 4.77
N ARG A 75 9.03 2.70 5.38
CA ARG A 75 9.23 3.53 6.59
C ARG A 75 8.94 5.01 6.38
N ASN A 76 8.99 5.48 5.13
CA ASN A 76 8.75 6.87 4.75
C ASN A 76 7.38 7.07 4.09
N ALA A 77 6.58 6.01 3.92
CA ALA A 77 5.23 6.11 3.42
C ALA A 77 4.25 6.53 4.53
N GLN A 78 3.21 7.25 4.15
CA GLN A 78 2.15 7.68 5.07
C GLN A 78 0.88 6.91 4.76
N TRP A 79 0.37 6.14 5.72
CA TRP A 79 -0.94 5.49 5.58
C TRP A 79 -2.05 6.53 5.69
N VAL A 80 -2.87 6.61 4.65
CA VAL A 80 -4.08 7.42 4.64
C VAL A 80 -5.24 6.51 5.00
N GLN A 81 -6.08 6.95 5.92
CA GLN A 81 -7.33 6.26 6.20
C GLN A 81 -8.24 6.46 4.98
N ALA A 82 -8.35 5.43 4.15
CA ALA A 82 -9.39 5.41 3.13
C ALA A 82 -10.73 5.49 3.87
N SER A 83 -11.49 6.56 3.65
CA SER A 83 -12.87 6.65 4.10
C SER A 83 -13.56 5.34 3.73
N ALA A 84 -14.22 4.70 4.70
CA ALA A 84 -14.62 3.29 4.68
C ALA A 84 -15.57 2.86 3.54
N VAL A 85 -15.87 3.76 2.59
CA VAL A 85 -16.84 3.62 1.50
C VAL A 85 -16.54 2.47 0.54
N VAL A 86 -15.31 1.93 0.50
CA VAL A 86 -14.94 0.78 -0.36
C VAL A 86 -14.67 -0.52 0.41
N ARG A 87 -15.08 -0.63 1.68
CA ARG A 87 -15.02 -1.92 2.39
C ARG A 87 -16.12 -2.90 1.97
N GLU A 88 -17.21 -2.41 1.38
CA GLU A 88 -18.38 -3.23 1.03
C GLU A 88 -18.15 -4.20 -0.16
N ARG A 89 -17.13 -3.99 -1.01
CA ARG A 89 -16.96 -4.76 -2.27
C ARG A 89 -15.96 -5.91 -2.21
N ARG A 90 -15.40 -6.27 -1.05
CA ARG A 90 -14.51 -7.44 -0.94
C ARG A 90 -15.20 -8.58 -0.21
N ARG A 91 -16.03 -9.35 -0.92
CA ARG A 91 -16.28 -10.74 -0.53
C ARG A 91 -14.96 -11.51 -0.70
N PRO A 92 -14.45 -12.22 0.33
CA PRO A 92 -13.32 -13.10 0.15
C PRO A 92 -13.74 -14.21 -0.82
N VAL A 93 -13.11 -14.26 -2.00
CA VAL A 93 -13.16 -15.46 -2.84
C VAL A 93 -12.42 -16.54 -2.07
N ARG A 94 -13.18 -17.42 -1.41
CA ARG A 94 -12.63 -18.66 -0.85
C ARG A 94 -12.05 -19.44 -2.02
N ARG A 95 -10.71 -19.51 -2.12
CA ARG A 95 -10.04 -20.45 -3.00
C ARG A 95 -10.36 -21.85 -2.48
N ALA A 96 -11.34 -22.51 -3.09
CA ALA A 96 -11.60 -23.92 -2.82
C ALA A 96 -10.42 -24.76 -3.34
N PRO A 97 -9.91 -25.73 -2.58
CA PRO A 97 -8.88 -26.63 -3.09
C PRO A 97 -9.49 -27.54 -4.17
N MET A 98 -8.99 -27.45 -5.40
CA MET A 98 -9.26 -28.44 -6.44
C MET A 98 -8.56 -29.76 -6.03
N LYS A 99 -9.34 -30.80 -5.76
CA LYS A 99 -8.83 -32.17 -5.67
C LYS A 99 -8.63 -32.70 -7.09
N VAL A 100 -7.38 -32.97 -7.49
CA VAL A 100 -7.05 -33.83 -8.64
C VAL A 100 -6.88 -35.24 -8.08
N GLY A 101 -7.84 -36.12 -8.39
CA GLY A 101 -7.78 -37.55 -8.09
C GLY A 101 -7.02 -38.30 -9.19
N GLY A 102 -6.35 -39.38 -8.78
CA GLY A 102 -5.82 -40.41 -9.67
C GLY A 102 -6.83 -41.52 -9.96
#